data_AF-A0A2K1JUW8-F1
#
_entry.id   AF-A0A2K1JUW8-F1
#
_cell.length_a   1.000
_cell.length_b   1.000
_cell.length_c   1.000
_cell.angle_alpha   90.00
_cell.angle_beta   90.00
_cell.angle_gamma   90.00
#
_symmetry.space_group_name_H-M   'P 1'
#
loop_
_entity.id
_entity.type
_entity.pdbx_description
1 polymer ?
#
loop_
_entity_poly.entity_id
_entity_poly.type
_entity_poly.pdbx_seq_one_letter_code
_entity_poly.pdbx_strand_id
1 'polypeptide(L)'
;MTKLLTFCTIKNIIKSIFISKGRQDTLMFLGSLQRIVDCWLLGEGLSIGYDDCINKILPGDRALAWCSPYDSSLQGQGFINSSYFQGLNPIEYFFYCQGDREGLVNIGVNTSDAGYIQRCISKSMQDVTI
;
A
#
# COMPACT_ATOMS: atom_id res chain seq x y z
N MET A 1 -15.32 2.84 0.08
CA MET A 1 -15.72 4.26 -0.15
C MET A 1 -15.38 5.22 1.00
N THR A 2 -15.16 4.75 2.24
CA THR A 2 -14.95 5.62 3.41
C THR A 2 -13.54 6.26 3.50
N LYS A 3 -12.48 5.54 3.10
CA LYS A 3 -11.07 6.01 3.24
C LYS A 3 -10.70 7.24 2.39
N LEU A 4 -11.28 7.41 1.19
CA LEU A 4 -11.00 8.56 0.31
C LEU A 4 -11.75 9.83 0.77
N LEU A 5 -12.98 9.66 1.24
CA LEU A 5 -13.79 10.74 1.82
C LEU A 5 -13.17 11.28 3.12
N THR A 6 -12.63 10.41 3.98
CA THR A 6 -11.94 10.85 5.21
C THR A 6 -10.66 11.62 4.89
N PHE A 7 -9.86 11.18 3.92
CA PHE A 7 -8.60 11.87 3.59
C PHE A 7 -8.81 13.26 3.00
N CYS A 8 -9.76 13.44 2.07
CA CYS A 8 -10.12 14.77 1.54
C CYS A 8 -10.67 15.69 2.65
N THR A 9 -11.47 15.13 3.57
CA THR A 9 -12.04 15.89 4.68
C THR A 9 -10.97 16.36 5.66
N ILE A 10 -10.03 15.49 6.04
CA ILE A 10 -8.90 15.82 6.92
C ILE A 10 -8.02 16.90 6.27
N LYS A 11 -7.73 16.77 4.97
CA LYS A 11 -6.96 17.77 4.21
C LYS A 11 -7.64 19.15 4.23
N ASN A 12 -8.96 19.19 4.07
CA ASN A 12 -9.73 20.44 4.13
C ASN A 12 -9.73 21.06 5.54
N ILE A 13 -9.81 20.24 6.58
CA ILE A 13 -9.74 20.70 7.98
C ILE A 13 -8.37 21.32 8.27
N ILE A 14 -7.28 20.62 7.92
CA ILE A 14 -5.92 21.13 8.11
C ILE A 14 -5.72 22.45 7.36
N LYS A 15 -6.21 22.53 6.11
CA LYS A 15 -6.14 23.76 5.30
C LYS A 15 -6.89 24.92 5.96
N SER A 16 -8.08 24.66 6.50
CA SER A 16 -8.89 25.68 7.20
C SER A 16 -8.19 26.19 8.46
N ILE A 17 -7.60 25.30 9.26
CA ILE A 17 -6.87 25.65 10.48
C ILE A 17 -5.61 26.45 10.13
N PHE A 18 -4.89 26.05 9.08
CA PHE A 18 -3.68 26.74 8.63
C PHE A 18 -3.97 28.17 8.16
N ILE A 19 -5.07 28.38 7.43
CA ILE A 19 -5.47 29.70 6.94
C ILE A 19 -5.97 30.60 8.09
N SER A 20 -6.68 30.04 9.08
CA SER A 20 -7.30 30.82 10.16
C SER A 20 -6.39 31.11 11.35
N LYS A 21 -5.53 30.17 11.75
CA LYS A 21 -4.71 30.24 12.97
C LYS A 21 -3.21 30.23 12.73
N GLY A 22 -2.78 29.95 11.50
CA GLY A 22 -1.37 29.91 11.14
C GLY A 22 -0.66 28.61 11.50
N ARG A 23 0.67 28.62 11.30
CA ARG A 23 1.49 27.41 11.25
C ARG A 23 1.66 26.71 12.61
N GLN A 24 1.89 27.46 13.68
CA GLN A 24 2.15 26.87 15.01
C GLN A 24 0.97 26.08 15.55
N ASP A 25 -0.24 26.64 15.47
CA ASP A 25 -1.45 25.98 15.96
C ASP A 25 -1.81 24.74 15.13
N THR A 26 -1.55 24.78 13.82
CA THR A 26 -1.72 23.62 12.95
C THR A 26 -0.76 22.48 13.32
N LEU A 27 0.48 22.79 13.69
CA LEU A 27 1.45 21.80 14.14
C LEU A 27 1.06 21.17 15.48
N MET A 28 0.59 21.98 16.43
CA MET A 28 0.10 21.46 17.72
C MET A 28 -1.13 20.57 17.55
N PHE A 29 -2.03 20.93 16.62
CA PHE A 29 -3.19 20.13 16.27
C PHE A 29 -2.81 18.77 15.66
N LEU A 30 -1.88 18.77 14.68
CA LEU A 30 -1.39 17.53 14.06
C LEU A 30 -0.69 16.62 15.07
N GLY A 31 0.16 17.18 15.93
CA GLY A 31 0.85 16.41 16.97
C GLY A 31 -0.12 15.80 17.99
N SER A 32 -1.17 16.54 18.37
CA SER A 32 -2.21 16.04 19.28
C SER A 32 -3.04 14.92 18.63
N LEU A 33 -3.43 15.09 17.36
CA LEU A 33 -4.16 14.08 16.61
C LEU A 33 -3.36 12.79 16.45
N GLN A 34 -2.08 12.90 16.09
CA GLN A 34 -1.22 11.74 15.90
C GLN A 34 -1.11 10.93 17.20
N ARG A 35 -0.90 11.59 18.34
CA ARG A 35 -0.86 10.90 19.64
C ARG A 35 -2.16 10.19 19.99
N ILE A 36 -3.32 10.76 19.65
CA ILE A 36 -4.63 10.13 19.93
C ILE A 36 -4.81 8.91 19.03
N VAL A 37 -4.50 9.03 17.74
CA VAL A 37 -4.62 7.92 16.78
C VAL A 37 -3.65 6.80 17.14
N ASP A 38 -2.40 7.11 17.47
CA ASP A 38 -1.39 6.12 17.85
C ASP A 38 -1.82 5.35 19.11
N CYS A 39 -2.34 6.04 20.12
CA CYS A 39 -2.90 5.41 21.33
C CYS A 39 -4.09 4.51 21.03
N TRP A 40 -4.96 4.91 20.10
CA TRP A 40 -6.12 4.10 19.72
C TRP A 40 -5.72 2.87 18.90
N LEU A 41 -4.78 3.04 17.96
CA LEU A 41 -4.31 1.98 17.07
C LEU A 41 -3.52 0.90 17.84
N LEU A 42 -2.86 1.27 18.94
CA LEU A 42 -2.26 0.34 19.90
C LEU A 42 -3.30 -0.56 20.60
N GLY A 43 -4.55 -0.11 20.74
CA GLY A 43 -5.63 -0.88 21.37
C GLY A 43 -6.39 -1.79 20.41
N GLU A 44 -6.66 -1.32 19.18
CA GLU A 44 -7.43 -2.07 18.18
C GLU A 44 -6.58 -3.07 17.39
N GLY A 45 -5.31 -2.73 17.14
CA GLY A 45 -4.44 -3.48 16.25
C GLY A 45 -4.85 -3.37 14.77
N LEU A 46 -3.88 -3.42 13.86
CA LEU A 46 -4.13 -3.46 12.42
C LEU A 46 -3.22 -4.54 11.82
N SER A 47 -3.83 -5.55 11.19
CA SER A 47 -3.12 -6.54 10.39
C SER A 47 -3.58 -6.43 8.93
N ILE A 48 -2.63 -6.54 8.01
CA ILE A 48 -2.89 -6.61 6.57
C ILE A 48 -2.46 -8.02 6.14
N GLY A 49 -3.38 -8.76 5.53
CA GLY A 49 -3.15 -10.12 5.06
C GLY A 49 -3.01 -10.19 3.54
N TYR A 50 -2.39 -11.26 3.03
CA TYR A 50 -2.26 -11.53 1.58
C TYR A 50 -3.64 -11.68 0.88
N ASP A 51 -4.71 -11.93 1.64
CA ASP A 51 -6.09 -11.95 1.14
C ASP A 51 -6.56 -10.63 0.50
N ASP A 52 -5.86 -9.51 0.74
CA ASP A 52 -6.12 -8.23 0.07
C ASP A 52 -5.47 -8.14 -1.34
N CYS A 53 -4.66 -9.12 -1.74
CA CYS A 53 -3.83 -9.11 -2.94
C CYS A 53 -4.05 -10.32 -3.87
N ILE A 54 -5.20 -11.01 -3.80
CA ILE A 54 -5.42 -12.23 -4.60
C ILE A 54 -5.35 -11.92 -6.11
N ASN A 55 -4.23 -12.31 -6.73
CA ASN A 55 -4.14 -12.55 -8.16
C ASN A 55 -4.90 -13.86 -8.44
N LYS A 56 -6.10 -13.77 -9.01
CA LYS A 56 -6.85 -14.95 -9.46
C LYS A 56 -6.04 -15.68 -10.52
N ILE A 57 -5.51 -16.85 -10.18
CA ILE A 57 -4.94 -17.80 -11.16
C ILE A 57 -6.04 -18.13 -12.19
N LEU A 58 -5.67 -18.10 -13.48
CA LEU A 58 -6.57 -18.34 -14.61
C LEU A 58 -7.24 -19.73 -14.49
N PRO A 59 -8.52 -19.86 -14.89
CA PRO A 59 -9.25 -21.12 -14.76
C PRO A 59 -8.69 -22.17 -15.73
N GLY A 60 -7.98 -23.16 -15.19
CA GLY A 60 -7.57 -24.37 -15.92
C GLY A 60 -6.13 -24.82 -15.70
N ASP A 61 -5.27 -23.94 -15.18
CA ASP A 61 -3.86 -24.26 -14.94
C ASP A 61 -3.53 -24.39 -13.45
N ARG A 62 -2.58 -25.27 -13.14
CA ARG A 62 -2.02 -25.45 -11.79
C ARG A 62 -1.04 -24.33 -11.46
N ALA A 63 -1.03 -23.84 -10.21
CA ALA A 63 -0.12 -22.78 -9.78
C ALA A 63 1.36 -23.23 -9.73
N LEU A 64 1.59 -24.49 -9.33
CA LEU A 64 2.92 -25.11 -9.29
C LEU A 64 2.85 -26.52 -9.85
N ALA A 65 3.99 -27.05 -10.30
CA ALA A 65 4.09 -28.44 -10.77
C ALA A 65 3.71 -29.47 -9.68
N TRP A 66 3.84 -29.09 -8.41
CA TRP A 66 3.43 -29.86 -7.25
C TRP A 66 1.91 -29.87 -7.03
N CYS A 67 1.20 -28.83 -7.44
CA CYS A 67 -0.24 -28.72 -7.25
C CYS A 67 -1.00 -29.59 -8.26
N SER A 68 -2.12 -30.16 -7.81
CA SER A 68 -3.04 -30.88 -8.69
C SER A 68 -3.65 -29.92 -9.71
N PRO A 69 -3.86 -30.34 -10.97
CA PRO A 69 -4.60 -29.55 -11.93
C PRO A 69 -6.02 -29.30 -11.41
N TYR A 70 -6.55 -28.09 -11.61
CA TYR A 70 -7.86 -27.63 -11.14
C TYR A 70 -8.04 -27.58 -9.62
N ASP A 71 -6.96 -27.57 -8.85
CA ASP A 71 -7.07 -27.40 -7.40
C ASP A 71 -7.48 -25.96 -7.04
N SER A 72 -8.74 -25.82 -6.60
CA SER A 72 -9.31 -24.55 -6.14
C SER A 72 -9.11 -24.31 -4.64
N SER A 73 -8.28 -25.11 -3.96
CA SER A 73 -7.93 -24.87 -2.57
C SER A 73 -7.17 -23.55 -2.41
N LEU A 74 -7.34 -22.90 -1.26
CA LEU A 74 -6.63 -21.66 -0.92
C LEU A 74 -5.11 -21.85 -1.03
N GLN A 75 -4.58 -23.00 -0.60
CA GLN A 75 -3.15 -23.33 -0.71
C GLN A 75 -2.69 -23.49 -2.16
N GLY A 76 -3.49 -24.11 -3.02
CA GLY A 76 -3.25 -24.22 -4.46
C GLY A 76 -3.30 -22.87 -5.19
N GLN A 77 -3.93 -21.86 -4.57
CA GLN A 77 -4.04 -20.50 -5.10
C GLN A 77 -3.02 -19.51 -4.53
N GLY A 78 -2.07 -19.98 -3.70
CA GLY A 78 -1.01 -19.14 -3.14
C GLY A 78 -1.34 -18.49 -1.79
N PHE A 79 -2.36 -18.97 -1.08
CA PHE A 79 -2.62 -18.53 0.29
C PHE A 79 -1.51 -18.97 1.25
N ILE A 80 -1.05 -18.02 2.07
CA ILE A 80 -0.04 -18.23 3.11
C ILE A 80 -0.76 -18.31 4.45
N ASN A 81 -0.81 -19.49 5.04
CA ASN A 81 -1.45 -19.71 6.35
C ASN A 81 -0.46 -19.49 7.50
N SER A 82 0.83 -19.71 7.26
CA SER A 82 1.86 -19.62 8.31
C SER A 82 2.23 -18.17 8.64
N SER A 83 2.43 -17.89 9.93
CA SER A 83 2.91 -16.59 10.39
C SER A 83 4.42 -16.45 10.21
N TYR A 84 4.92 -15.22 9.96
CA TYR A 84 6.36 -14.95 9.85
C TYR A 84 7.18 -15.41 11.06
N PHE A 85 6.59 -15.39 12.27
CA PHE A 85 7.23 -15.86 13.50
C PHE A 85 7.45 -17.39 13.51
N GLN A 86 6.51 -18.16 12.97
CA GLN A 86 6.60 -19.62 12.91
C GLN A 86 7.46 -20.11 11.73
N GLY A 87 7.66 -19.24 10.73
CA GLY A 87 8.36 -19.57 9.49
C GLY A 87 7.39 -20.05 8.41
N LEU A 88 7.80 -19.86 7.15
CA LEU A 88 6.99 -20.16 5.97
C LEU A 88 7.34 -21.55 5.43
N ASN A 89 6.32 -22.29 4.97
CA ASN A 89 6.58 -23.51 4.20
C ASN A 89 7.28 -23.16 2.87
N PRO A 90 8.07 -24.06 2.26
CA PRO A 90 8.78 -23.76 1.01
C PRO A 90 7.86 -23.32 -0.14
N ILE A 91 6.63 -23.86 -0.18
CA ILE A 91 5.61 -23.49 -1.17
C ILE A 91 5.08 -22.07 -0.90
N GLU A 92 4.74 -21.77 0.36
CA GLU A 92 4.30 -20.44 0.79
C GLU A 92 5.39 -19.40 0.56
N TYR A 93 6.65 -19.76 0.83
CA TYR A 93 7.81 -18.91 0.58
C TYR A 93 8.00 -18.62 -0.91
N PHE A 94 7.74 -19.59 -1.79
CA PHE A 94 7.81 -19.37 -3.23
C PHE A 94 6.75 -18.36 -3.71
N PHE A 95 5.50 -18.54 -3.29
CA PHE A 95 4.42 -17.61 -3.61
C PHE A 95 4.65 -16.21 -3.02
N TYR A 96 5.19 -16.15 -1.81
CA TYR A 96 5.63 -14.91 -1.18
C TYR A 96 6.66 -14.16 -2.03
N CYS A 97 7.74 -14.83 -2.41
CA CYS A 97 8.78 -14.24 -3.26
C CYS A 97 8.26 -13.80 -4.63
N GLN A 98 7.27 -14.51 -5.19
CA GLN A 98 6.66 -14.12 -6.45
C GLN A 98 5.87 -12.79 -6.33
N GLY A 99 5.07 -12.63 -5.28
CA GLY A 99 4.33 -11.39 -5.02
C GLY A 99 5.26 -10.21 -4.71
N ASP A 100 6.30 -10.45 -3.91
CA ASP A 100 7.31 -9.43 -3.59
C ASP A 100 8.02 -8.91 -4.84
N ARG A 101 8.33 -9.81 -5.78
CA ARG A 101 8.98 -9.45 -7.04
C ARG A 101 8.11 -8.54 -7.89
N GLU A 102 6.81 -8.82 -7.98
CA GLU A 102 5.86 -7.97 -8.71
C GLU A 102 5.79 -6.56 -8.09
N GLY A 103 5.69 -6.49 -6.76
CA GLY A 103 5.69 -5.22 -6.02
C GLY A 103 6.96 -4.40 -6.27
N LEU A 104 8.14 -5.04 -6.16
CA LEU A 104 9.42 -4.37 -6.39
C LEU A 104 9.59 -3.87 -7.82
N VAL A 105 9.16 -4.66 -8.81
CA VAL A 105 9.20 -4.25 -10.23
C VAL A 105 8.27 -3.07 -10.46
N ASN A 106 7.05 -3.10 -9.93
CA ASN A 106 6.08 -2.01 -10.08
C ASN A 106 6.59 -0.70 -9.45
N ILE A 107 7.26 -0.79 -8.29
CA ILE A 107 7.91 0.36 -7.65
C ILE A 107 9.01 0.91 -8.56
N GLY A 108 9.87 0.05 -9.12
CA GLY A 108 10.93 0.47 -10.02
C GLY A 108 10.42 1.21 -11.26
N VAL A 109 9.43 0.63 -11.94
CA VAL A 109 8.84 1.20 -13.17
C VAL A 109 8.12 2.50 -12.87
N ASN A 110 7.16 2.50 -11.93
CA ASN A 110 6.36 3.69 -11.64
C ASN A 110 7.21 4.86 -11.11
N THR A 111 8.25 4.57 -10.34
CA THR A 111 9.17 5.61 -9.85
C THR A 111 9.95 6.22 -11.01
N SER A 112 10.43 5.39 -11.94
CA SER A 112 11.16 5.86 -13.12
C SER A 112 10.29 6.73 -14.03
N ASP A 113 9.05 6.31 -14.29
CA ASP A 113 8.09 7.03 -15.14
C ASP A 113 7.67 8.35 -14.48
N ALA A 114 7.33 8.34 -13.20
CA ALA A 114 6.98 9.54 -12.45
C ALA A 114 8.12 10.56 -12.44
N GLY A 115 9.37 10.10 -12.24
CA GLY A 115 10.56 10.96 -12.27
C GLY A 115 10.83 11.56 -13.65
N TYR A 116 10.65 10.76 -14.71
CA TYR A 116 10.80 11.24 -16.09
C TYR A 116 9.75 12.30 -16.43
N ILE A 117 8.48 12.04 -16.11
CA ILE A 117 7.37 12.99 -16.33
C ILE A 117 7.61 14.28 -15.54
N GLN A 118 8.02 14.19 -14.27
CA GLN A 118 8.34 15.35 -13.44
C GLN A 118 9.46 16.21 -14.08
N ARG A 119 10.53 15.58 -14.60
CA ARG A 119 11.63 16.28 -15.26
C ARG A 119 11.18 16.95 -16.56
N CYS A 120 10.34 16.28 -17.35
CA CYS A 120 9.78 16.83 -18.59
C CYS A 120 8.95 18.09 -18.30
N ILE A 121 8.05 18.02 -17.32
CA ILE A 121 7.20 19.15 -16.91
C ILE A 121 8.08 20.30 -16.42
N SER A 122 9.02 20.02 -15.50
CA SER A 122 9.93 21.06 -14.97
C SER A 122 10.72 21.72 -16.09
N LYS A 123 11.25 20.95 -17.05
CA LYS A 123 12.02 21.50 -18.16
C LYS A 123 11.17 22.34 -19.12
N SER A 124 9.92 21.93 -19.38
CA SER A 124 9.00 22.70 -20.23
C SER A 124 8.55 24.02 -19.61
N MET A 125 8.51 24.11 -18.27
CA MET A 125 8.05 25.29 -17.54
C MET A 125 9.19 26.21 -17.08
N GLN A 126 10.45 25.90 -17.41
CA GLN A 126 11.62 26.66 -16.94
C GLN A 126 11.65 28.11 -17.43
N ASP A 127 11.09 28.39 -18.60
CA ASP A 127 11.09 29.74 -19.19
C ASP A 127 9.88 30.59 -18.77
N VAL A 128 9.01 30.04 -17.92
CA VAL A 128 7.84 30.75 -17.39
C VAL A 128 8.25 31.55 -16.15
N THR A 129 8.44 32.86 -16.31
CA THR A 129 8.68 33.81 -15.22
C THR A 129 7.48 34.75 -15.08
N ILE A 130 7.12 35.08 -13.84
CA ILE A 130 6.04 36.03 -13.50
C ILE A 130 6.59 37.44 -13.46
#